data_AF-A0A352EGJ0-F1
#
_entry.id   AF-A0A352EGJ0-F1
#
_cell.length_a   1.000
_cell.length_b   1.000
_cell.length_c   1.000
_cell.angle_alpha   90.00
_cell.angle_beta   90.00
_cell.angle_gamma   90.00
#
_symmetry.space_group_name_H-M   'P 1'
#
loop_
_entity.id
_entity.type
_entity.pdbx_description
1 polymer ?
#
loop_
_entity_poly.entity_id
_entity_poly.type
_entity_poly.pdbx_seq_one_letter_code
_entity_poly.pdbx_strand_id
1 'polypeptide(L)'
;MKKILILASLSLLTSCLDISAVMLYGGPGEYNFTNASLDAIDHVDESKIHRLQTFSDQDTIEILYIGDYSQIESDTIILFLHGNVPSMDSYWSTIAHIANLGEQHRYGVMMYDYRGYGK
;
A
#
# COMPACT_ATOMS: atom_id res chain seq x y z
N MET A 1 47.07 7.00 -19.12
CA MET A 1 45.69 6.79 -19.63
C MET A 1 44.97 5.62 -18.96
N LYS A 2 45.55 4.40 -18.93
CA LYS A 2 44.93 3.21 -18.31
C LYS A 2 44.57 3.37 -16.80
N LYS A 3 45.41 4.08 -16.04
CA LYS A 3 45.16 4.38 -14.61
C LYS A 3 44.05 5.42 -14.37
N ILE A 4 43.77 6.28 -15.35
CA ILE A 4 42.68 7.28 -15.26
C ILE A 4 41.33 6.62 -15.55
N LEU A 5 41.28 5.65 -16.48
CA LEU A 5 40.06 4.86 -16.73
C LEU A 5 39.62 4.03 -15.51
N ILE A 6 40.57 3.47 -14.75
CA ILE A 6 40.27 2.67 -13.55
C ILE A 6 39.70 3.56 -12.41
N LEU A 7 40.15 4.82 -12.33
CA LEU A 7 39.64 5.77 -11.34
C LEU A 7 38.21 6.22 -11.67
N ALA A 8 37.90 6.40 -12.96
CA ALA A 8 36.57 6.76 -13.44
C ALA A 8 35.52 5.63 -13.21
N SER A 9 35.95 4.36 -13.32
CA SER A 9 35.06 3.22 -13.05
C SER A 9 34.78 3.02 -11.55
N LEU A 10 35.71 3.41 -10.66
CA LEU A 10 35.49 3.37 -9.22
C LEU A 10 34.56 4.48 -8.73
N SER A 11 34.56 5.65 -9.37
CA SER A 11 33.63 6.75 -9.03
C SER A 11 32.17 6.44 -9.38
N LEU A 12 31.90 5.56 -10.36
CA LEU A 12 30.53 5.14 -10.71
C LEU A 12 29.90 4.21 -9.65
N LEU A 13 30.72 3.50 -8.88
CA LEU A 13 30.28 2.58 -7.81
C LEU A 13 29.93 3.31 -6.49
N THR A 14 30.12 4.62 -6.43
CA THR A 14 29.73 5.45 -5.27
C THR A 14 28.35 6.10 -5.43
N SER A 15 27.64 5.79 -6.52
CA SER A 15 26.30 6.32 -6.72
C SER A 15 25.31 5.54 -5.85
N CYS A 16 24.66 6.24 -4.92
CA CYS A 16 23.41 5.81 -4.27
C CYS A 16 22.29 5.79 -5.32
N LEU A 17 22.43 4.98 -6.36
CA LEU A 17 21.38 4.79 -7.34
C LEU A 17 20.23 4.10 -6.64
N ASP A 18 19.11 4.83 -6.53
CA ASP A 18 17.87 4.27 -6.03
C ASP A 18 17.35 3.27 -7.07
N ILE A 19 17.68 1.99 -6.86
CA ILE A 19 17.17 0.90 -7.71
C ILE A 19 15.69 0.65 -7.45
N SER A 20 15.10 1.27 -6.43
CA SER A 20 13.70 1.06 -6.05
C SER A 20 12.80 1.41 -7.23
N ALA A 21 13.08 2.47 -7.99
CA ALA A 21 12.32 2.81 -9.20
C ALA A 21 12.36 1.74 -10.31
N VAL A 22 13.39 0.88 -10.34
CA VAL A 22 13.52 -0.22 -11.32
C VAL A 22 12.93 -1.52 -10.79
N MET A 23 12.97 -1.72 -9.46
CA MET A 23 12.47 -2.93 -8.79
C MET A 23 10.98 -2.84 -8.46
N LEU A 24 10.47 -1.63 -8.28
CA LEU A 24 9.10 -1.34 -7.87
C LEU A 24 8.27 -0.92 -9.08
N TYR A 25 7.16 -1.64 -9.29
CA TYR A 25 6.24 -1.46 -10.39
C TYR A 25 5.02 -0.64 -9.92
N GLY A 26 5.27 0.57 -9.45
CA GLY A 26 4.22 1.50 -9.06
C GLY A 26 3.52 2.14 -10.27
N GLY A 27 2.24 2.46 -10.12
CA GLY A 27 1.43 3.16 -11.12
C GLY A 27 0.17 3.75 -10.49
N PRO A 28 -0.77 4.28 -11.29
CA PRO A 28 -1.90 5.02 -10.76
C PRO A 28 -2.90 4.12 -10.03
N GLY A 29 -3.56 4.68 -9.02
CA GLY A 29 -4.68 4.07 -8.31
C GLY A 29 -5.94 4.91 -8.45
N GLU A 30 -7.09 4.24 -8.62
CA GLU A 30 -8.42 4.83 -8.64
C GLU A 30 -9.04 4.88 -7.23
N TYR A 31 -8.65 3.93 -6.36
CA TYR A 31 -9.04 3.87 -4.95
C TYR A 31 -10.55 3.87 -4.73
N ASN A 32 -11.25 3.10 -5.56
CA ASN A 32 -12.69 2.94 -5.51
C ASN A 32 -13.06 1.62 -4.80
N PHE A 33 -13.06 1.65 -3.47
CA PHE A 33 -13.34 0.49 -2.64
C PHE A 33 -14.84 0.36 -2.39
N THR A 34 -15.50 -0.52 -3.15
CA THR A 34 -16.95 -0.76 -3.04
C THR A 34 -17.27 -2.25 -3.06
N ASN A 35 -18.44 -2.61 -2.58
CA ASN A 35 -18.90 -4.01 -2.62
C ASN A 35 -19.26 -4.50 -4.04
N ALA A 36 -19.25 -3.64 -5.06
CA ALA A 36 -19.74 -3.98 -6.40
C ALA A 36 -18.97 -5.14 -7.07
N SER A 37 -17.69 -5.32 -6.72
CA SER A 37 -16.81 -6.36 -7.26
C SER A 37 -16.48 -7.47 -6.25
N LEU A 38 -17.11 -7.46 -5.07
CA LEU A 38 -16.84 -8.42 -4.00
C LEU A 38 -17.85 -9.56 -4.00
N ASP A 39 -17.40 -10.71 -3.51
CA ASP A 39 -18.31 -11.80 -3.14
C ASP A 39 -19.11 -11.41 -1.90
N ALA A 40 -20.32 -11.95 -1.76
CA ALA A 40 -21.22 -11.60 -0.65
C ALA A 40 -20.62 -11.87 0.74
N ILE A 41 -19.73 -12.86 0.84
CA ILE A 41 -19.02 -13.19 2.10
C ILE A 41 -17.96 -12.15 2.48
N ASP A 42 -17.49 -11.37 1.50
CA ASP A 42 -16.45 -10.37 1.67
C ASP A 42 -17.03 -8.95 1.74
N HIS A 43 -18.36 -8.79 1.72
CA HIS A 43 -18.99 -7.48 1.84
C HIS A 43 -18.56 -6.76 3.12
N VAL A 44 -18.16 -5.51 2.93
CA VAL A 44 -17.75 -4.59 3.99
C VAL A 44 -18.86 -3.56 4.19
N ASP A 45 -19.15 -3.18 5.42
CA ASP A 45 -20.03 -2.06 5.72
C ASP A 45 -19.36 -0.77 5.22
N GLU A 46 -20.01 -0.07 4.27
CA GLU A 46 -19.45 1.14 3.65
C GLU A 46 -19.11 2.23 4.68
N SER A 47 -19.82 2.28 5.82
CA SER A 47 -19.52 3.22 6.90
C SER A 47 -18.18 2.94 7.61
N LYS A 48 -17.63 1.73 7.44
CA LYS A 48 -16.34 1.31 7.98
C LYS A 48 -15.19 1.47 6.99
N ILE A 49 -15.45 1.86 5.74
CA ILE A 49 -14.42 2.06 4.72
C ILE A 49 -13.92 3.50 4.82
N HIS A 50 -12.69 3.68 5.29
CA HIS A 50 -12.08 4.98 5.46
C HIS A 50 -10.86 5.14 4.56
N ARG A 51 -10.90 6.17 3.71
CA ARG A 51 -9.74 6.59 2.92
C ARG A 51 -9.05 7.76 3.59
N LEU A 52 -7.74 7.66 3.70
CA LEU A 52 -6.89 8.66 4.33
C LEU A 52 -5.67 8.91 3.44
N GLN A 53 -5.01 10.04 3.68
CA GLN A 53 -3.72 10.35 3.10
C GLN A 53 -2.74 10.73 4.19
N THR A 54 -1.47 10.40 3.98
CA THR A 54 -0.35 10.93 4.76
C THR A 54 0.78 11.34 3.83
N PHE A 55 1.84 11.93 4.39
CA PHE A 55 3.01 12.36 3.63
C PHE A 55 4.24 11.59 4.09
N SER A 56 5.04 11.14 3.12
CA SER A 56 6.34 10.52 3.34
C SER A 56 7.35 11.14 2.39
N ASP A 57 8.26 11.95 2.93
CA ASP A 57 9.15 12.83 2.17
C ASP A 57 8.39 13.73 1.18
N GLN A 58 8.56 13.53 -0.13
CA GLN A 58 7.89 14.28 -1.19
C GLN A 58 6.67 13.54 -1.77
N ASP A 59 6.31 12.39 -1.21
CA ASP A 59 5.21 11.55 -1.68
C ASP A 59 3.98 11.68 -0.79
N THR A 60 2.81 11.85 -1.42
CA THR A 60 1.52 11.57 -0.78
C THR A 60 1.30 10.06 -0.80
N ILE A 61 0.95 9.50 0.36
CA ILE A 61 0.67 8.09 0.55
C ILE A 61 -0.82 7.91 0.78
N GLU A 62 -1.46 7.10 -0.05
CA GLU A 62 -2.87 6.71 0.10
C GLU A 62 -2.98 5.56 1.09
N ILE A 63 -3.98 5.63 1.96
CA ILE A 63 -4.24 4.66 3.00
C ILE A 63 -5.71 4.27 2.94
N LEU A 64 -5.96 2.96 3.02
CA LEU A 64 -7.27 2.38 3.29
C LEU A 64 -7.27 1.81 4.71
N TYR A 65 -8.25 2.22 5.51
CA TYR A 65 -8.58 1.59 6.78
C TYR A 65 -10.02 1.07 6.73
N ILE A 66 -10.22 -0.18 7.13
CA ILE A 66 -11.52 -0.82 7.29
C ILE A 66 -11.72 -1.07 8.78
N GLY A 67 -12.67 -0.37 9.41
CA GLY A 67 -12.94 -0.51 10.84
C GLY A 67 -13.79 0.60 11.42
N ASP A 68 -13.94 0.59 12.74
CA ASP A 68 -14.69 1.59 13.49
C ASP A 68 -13.74 2.48 14.32
N TYR A 69 -13.62 3.76 13.94
CA TYR A 69 -12.78 4.72 14.66
C TYR A 69 -13.17 4.89 16.12
N SER A 70 -14.43 4.64 16.49
CA SER A 70 -14.85 4.74 17.89
C SER A 70 -14.21 3.68 18.79
N GLN A 71 -13.67 2.60 18.20
CA GLN A 71 -13.06 1.48 18.92
C GLN A 71 -11.54 1.39 18.72
N ILE A 72 -10.94 2.29 17.94
CA ILE A 72 -9.55 2.16 17.45
C ILE A 72 -8.52 2.06 18.59
N GLU A 73 -8.78 2.67 19.75
CA GLU A 73 -7.88 2.62 20.92
C GLU A 73 -7.75 1.21 21.52
N SER A 74 -8.77 0.36 21.34
CA SER A 74 -8.82 -1.00 21.89
C SER A 74 -8.85 -2.09 20.83
N ASP A 75 -8.93 -1.70 19.56
CA ASP A 75 -9.02 -2.62 18.43
C ASP A 75 -7.68 -3.32 18.16
N THR A 76 -7.74 -4.52 17.58
CA THR A 76 -6.57 -5.18 17.01
C THR A 76 -6.55 -4.92 15.52
N ILE A 77 -5.56 -4.16 15.06
CA ILE A 77 -5.44 -3.75 13.66
C ILE A 77 -4.46 -4.66 12.91
N ILE A 78 -4.92 -5.24 11.82
CA ILE A 78 -4.09 -6.00 10.87
C ILE A 78 -3.55 -5.01 9.83
N LEU A 79 -2.23 -4.83 9.81
CA LEU A 79 -1.56 -4.07 8.75
C LEU A 79 -1.19 -5.01 7.60
N PHE A 80 -1.85 -4.84 6.45
CA PHE A 80 -1.54 -5.54 5.22
C PHE A 80 -0.63 -4.69 4.34
N LEU A 81 0.54 -5.25 4.00
CA LEU A 81 1.54 -4.63 3.15
C LEU A 81 1.45 -5.28 1.76
N HIS A 82 1.08 -4.48 0.76
CA HIS A 82 0.79 -4.97 -0.58
C HIS A 82 2.06 -5.40 -1.35
N GLY A 83 1.89 -6.18 -2.42
CA GLY A 83 2.99 -6.65 -3.26
C GLY A 83 3.39 -5.68 -4.38
N ASN A 84 4.13 -6.16 -5.38
CA ASN A 84 4.70 -5.32 -6.45
C ASN A 84 3.74 -5.02 -7.61
N VAL A 85 2.45 -4.82 -7.35
CA VAL A 85 1.46 -4.38 -8.36
C VAL A 85 1.27 -2.86 -8.25
N PRO A 86 0.71 -2.18 -9.28
CA PRO A 86 0.74 -0.71 -9.39
C PRO A 86 0.20 0.09 -8.21
N SER A 87 -0.80 -0.44 -7.50
CA SER A 87 -1.43 0.20 -6.35
C SER A 87 -2.20 -0.81 -5.50
N MET A 88 -2.67 -0.34 -4.35
CA MET A 88 -3.62 -1.03 -3.47
C MET A 88 -4.89 -1.58 -4.14
N ASP A 89 -5.35 -1.01 -5.25
CA ASP A 89 -6.62 -1.40 -5.89
C ASP A 89 -6.70 -2.88 -6.21
N SER A 90 -5.57 -3.45 -6.62
CA SER A 90 -5.44 -4.87 -6.98
C SER A 90 -5.68 -5.82 -5.79
N TYR A 91 -5.68 -5.29 -4.56
CA TYR A 91 -5.84 -6.06 -3.33
C TYR A 91 -7.14 -5.78 -2.59
N TRP A 92 -8.08 -5.03 -3.19
CA TRP A 92 -9.35 -4.71 -2.55
C TRP A 92 -10.11 -5.96 -2.04
N SER A 93 -10.25 -7.00 -2.88
CA SER A 93 -10.90 -8.25 -2.46
C SER A 93 -10.15 -8.96 -1.36
N THR A 94 -8.81 -8.91 -1.38
CA THR A 94 -7.97 -9.54 -0.35
C THR A 94 -8.18 -8.87 1.00
N ILE A 95 -8.15 -7.54 1.05
CA ILE A 95 -8.30 -6.81 2.32
C ILE A 95 -9.74 -6.87 2.84
N ALA A 96 -10.74 -6.86 1.95
CA ALA A 96 -12.14 -7.07 2.32
C ALA A 96 -12.36 -8.45 2.94
N HIS A 97 -11.76 -9.49 2.36
CA HIS A 97 -11.76 -10.84 2.95
C HIS A 97 -11.11 -10.85 4.34
N ILE A 98 -9.95 -10.20 4.49
CA ILE A 98 -9.25 -10.09 5.78
C ILE A 98 -10.12 -9.41 6.84
N ALA A 99 -10.88 -8.37 6.46
CA ALA A 99 -11.79 -7.66 7.37
C ALA A 99 -12.92 -8.56 7.91
N ASN A 100 -13.22 -9.67 7.23
CA ASN A 100 -14.26 -10.61 7.60
C ASN A 100 -13.73 -11.95 8.14
N LEU A 101 -12.42 -12.04 8.45
CA LEU A 101 -11.82 -13.27 8.97
C LEU A 101 -12.35 -13.62 10.37
N GLY A 102 -12.99 -14.78 10.46
CA GLY A 102 -13.56 -15.33 11.69
C GLY A 102 -14.94 -14.76 12.03
N GLU A 103 -15.11 -13.44 11.95
CA GLU A 103 -16.39 -12.74 12.05
C GLU A 103 -16.32 -11.42 11.28
N GLN A 104 -17.45 -10.93 10.79
CA GLN A 104 -17.54 -9.71 10.00
C GLN A 104 -17.02 -8.49 10.78
N HIS A 105 -16.00 -7.80 10.25
CA HIS A 105 -15.35 -6.64 10.87
C HIS A 105 -14.80 -6.89 12.29
N ARG A 106 -14.36 -8.11 12.60
CA ARG A 106 -13.80 -8.44 13.92
C ARG A 106 -12.53 -7.66 14.25
N TYR A 107 -11.74 -7.36 13.23
CA TYR A 107 -10.47 -6.65 13.33
C TYR A 107 -10.53 -5.41 12.44
N GLY A 108 -9.92 -4.32 12.89
CA GLY A 108 -9.52 -3.26 11.98
C GLY A 108 -8.49 -3.78 10.97
N VAL A 109 -8.57 -3.33 9.72
CA VAL A 109 -7.60 -3.71 8.68
C VAL A 109 -7.11 -2.47 7.97
N MET A 110 -5.79 -2.35 7.79
CA MET A 110 -5.17 -1.21 7.15
C MET A 110 -4.26 -1.67 6.01
N MET A 111 -4.25 -0.93 4.91
CA MET A 111 -3.26 -1.03 3.83
C MET A 111 -2.93 0.38 3.35
N TYR A 112 -1.71 0.57 2.88
CA TYR A 112 -1.27 1.83 2.29
C TYR A 112 -0.33 1.58 1.13
N ASP A 113 -0.30 2.48 0.16
CA ASP A 113 0.65 2.41 -0.95
C ASP A 113 2.06 2.82 -0.51
N TYR A 114 3.09 2.14 -0.99
CA TYR A 114 4.47 2.60 -0.76
C TYR A 114 4.79 3.86 -1.57
N ARG A 115 5.86 4.57 -1.19
CA ARG A 115 6.43 5.63 -2.04
C ARG A 115 6.67 5.11 -3.45
N GLY A 116 6.18 5.85 -4.44
CA GLY A 116 6.26 5.48 -5.87
C GLY A 116 5.07 4.66 -6.40
N TYR A 117 4.13 4.25 -5.55
CA TYR A 117 2.88 3.57 -5.96
C TYR A 117 1.70 4.52 -5.88
N GLY A 118 0.65 4.19 -6.61
CA GLY A 118 -0.62 4.88 -6.47
C GLY A 118 -0.71 6.27 -7.12
N LYS A 119 0.20 6.59 -8.05
CA LYS A 119 0.36 7.90 -8.69
C LYS A 119 0.07 7.89 -10.18
#